data_AF-S8BLI8-F1
#
_entry.id   AF-S8BLI8-F1
#
_cell.length_a   1.000
_cell.length_b   1.000
_cell.length_c   1.000
_cell.angle_alpha   90.00
_cell.angle_beta   90.00
_cell.angle_gamma   90.00
#
_symmetry.space_group_name_H-M   'P 1'
#
loop_
_entity.id
_entity.type
_entity.pdbx_description
1 polymer ?
#
loop_
_entity_poly.entity_id
_entity_poly.type
_entity_poly.pdbx_seq_one_letter_code
_entity_poly.pdbx_strand_id
1 'polypeptide(L)'
;MISPIVRTGPRKVSFNDIEVYSQIYKGNSKFPKSKDLYNFPPATQAIFGTINIQEAHARRVVFAPYFSKQAVRKLEGLVQSKATRFLDRLQDIGADINITSGFRCFSADVVTAYSYDTCFDALSHPNFAPD
;
A
#
# COMPACT_ATOMS: atom_id res chain seq x y z
N MET A 1 8.79 27.36 18.75
CA MET A 1 8.88 25.90 18.52
C MET A 1 7.52 25.30 18.77
N ILE A 2 7.00 24.49 17.83
CA ILE A 2 5.69 23.83 18.00
C ILE A 2 5.84 22.81 19.14
N SER A 3 4.92 22.83 20.10
CA SER A 3 4.86 21.81 21.17
C SER A 3 4.87 20.40 20.55
N PRO A 4 5.61 19.42 21.10
CA PRO A 4 5.65 18.05 20.58
C PRO A 4 4.28 17.36 20.63
N ILE A 5 3.29 17.96 21.30
CA ILE A 5 1.91 17.48 21.34
C ILE A 5 0.97 18.66 21.05
N VAL A 6 0.09 18.50 20.06
CA VAL A 6 -0.93 19.47 19.66
C VAL A 6 -2.29 18.80 19.63
N ARG A 7 -3.28 19.36 20.34
CA ARG A 7 -4.67 18.89 20.25
C ARG A 7 -5.30 19.39 18.95
N THR A 8 -5.76 18.47 18.11
CA THR A 8 -6.40 18.78 16.82
C THR A 8 -7.92 18.54 16.84
N GLY A 9 -8.47 18.07 17.97
CA GLY A 9 -9.90 17.94 18.20
C GLY A 9 -10.25 17.39 19.59
N PRO A 10 -11.54 17.19 19.89
CA PRO A 10 -12.00 16.75 21.23
C PRO A 10 -11.33 15.46 21.72
N ARG A 11 -11.07 14.51 20.80
CA ARG A 11 -10.40 13.23 21.09
C ARG A 11 -9.23 12.93 20.15
N LYS A 12 -8.64 13.97 19.57
CA LYS A 12 -7.57 13.86 18.56
C LYS A 12 -6.37 14.69 19.00
N VAL A 13 -5.22 14.04 19.07
CA VAL A 13 -3.93 14.65 19.38
C VAL A 13 -2.94 14.28 18.28
N SER A 14 -2.17 15.26 17.83
CA SER A 14 -1.01 15.07 16.99
C SER A 14 0.23 15.12 17.88
N PHE A 15 1.16 14.19 17.67
CA PHE A 15 2.42 14.14 18.40
C PHE A 15 3.58 14.10 17.40
N ASN A 16 4.65 14.82 17.73
CA ASN A 16 5.92 14.82 17.01
C ASN A 16 7.03 14.35 17.97
N ASP A 17 6.90 13.11 18.42
CA ASP A 17 7.77 12.48 19.40
C ASP A 17 7.95 10.99 19.05
N ILE A 18 9.20 10.56 18.91
CA ILE A 18 9.55 9.19 18.47
C ILE A 18 9.29 8.14 19.55
N GLU A 19 9.41 8.51 20.84
CA GLU A 19 9.17 7.60 21.95
C GLU A 19 7.67 7.33 22.07
N VAL A 20 6.85 8.38 21.96
CA VAL A 20 5.38 8.25 21.90
C VAL A 20 4.94 7.42 20.68
N TYR A 21 5.52 7.70 19.51
CA TYR A 21 5.25 6.92 18.30
C TYR A 21 5.54 5.42 18.50
N SER A 22 6.72 5.09 19.06
CA SER A 22 7.13 3.71 19.32
C SER A 22 6.18 3.01 20.29
N GLN A 23 5.70 3.69 21.34
CA GLN A 23 4.74 3.12 22.27
C GLN A 23 3.40 2.75 21.61
N ILE A 24 2.92 3.58 20.67
CA ILE A 24 1.64 3.40 19.99
C ILE A 24 1.73 2.34 18.87
N TYR A 25 2.80 2.37 18.07
CA TYR A 25 2.93 1.56 16.85
C TYR A 25 3.81 0.32 16.98
N LYS A 26 4.33 0.01 18.18
CA LYS A 26 5.06 -1.25 18.41
C LYS A 26 4.23 -2.50 18.11
N GLY A 27 4.94 -3.60 17.85
CA GLY A 27 4.33 -4.93 17.81
C GLY A 27 3.57 -5.22 19.10
N ASN A 28 2.41 -5.88 18.97
CA ASN A 28 1.50 -6.19 20.09
C ASN A 28 0.99 -4.96 20.86
N SER A 29 0.97 -3.78 20.23
CA SER A 29 0.29 -2.61 20.76
C SER A 29 -1.18 -2.91 21.06
N LYS A 30 -1.67 -2.37 22.18
CA LYS A 30 -3.07 -2.46 22.61
C LYS A 30 -3.93 -1.32 22.05
N PHE A 31 -3.33 -0.37 21.33
CA PHE A 31 -4.06 0.75 20.73
C PHE A 31 -4.76 0.27 19.45
N PRO A 32 -6.11 0.19 19.42
CA PRO A 32 -6.83 -0.18 18.22
C PRO A 32 -6.80 0.97 17.20
N LYS A 33 -7.08 0.63 15.94
CA LYS A 33 -7.32 1.64 14.90
C LYS A 33 -8.52 2.51 15.28
N SER A 34 -8.48 3.78 14.88
CA SER A 34 -9.59 4.71 15.11
C SER A 34 -10.83 4.29 14.31
N LYS A 35 -11.97 4.10 14.98
CA LYS A 35 -13.24 3.80 14.31
C LYS A 35 -13.64 4.89 13.33
N ASP A 36 -13.44 6.15 13.71
CA ASP A 36 -13.82 7.32 12.89
C ASP A 36 -13.09 7.35 11.53
N LEU A 37 -11.90 6.74 11.44
CA LEU A 37 -11.09 6.71 10.23
C LEU A 37 -11.23 5.40 9.45
N TYR A 38 -11.34 4.27 10.16
CA TYR A 38 -11.28 2.94 9.55
C TYR A 38 -12.65 2.27 9.35
N ASN A 39 -13.72 2.86 9.88
CA ASN A 39 -15.09 2.40 9.66
C ASN A 39 -15.73 3.09 8.44
N PHE A 40 -15.26 2.78 7.24
CA PHE A 40 -15.81 3.28 5.98
C PHE A 40 -16.13 2.13 5.01
N PRO A 41 -17.14 2.26 4.12
CA PRO A 41 -17.73 1.11 3.41
C PRO A 41 -16.74 0.26 2.59
N PRO A 42 -15.78 0.85 1.82
CA PRO A 42 -14.76 0.08 1.10
C PRO A 42 -13.87 -0.79 2.00
N ALA A 43 -13.71 -0.45 3.28
CA ALA A 43 -12.81 -1.16 4.19
C ALA A 43 -13.50 -2.21 5.05
N THR A 44 -14.84 -2.28 5.05
CA THR A 44 -15.61 -3.12 5.99
C THR A 44 -15.21 -4.60 5.93
N GLN A 45 -14.87 -5.12 4.75
CA GLN A 45 -14.40 -6.50 4.58
C GLN A 45 -12.87 -6.61 4.45
N ALA A 46 -12.15 -5.50 4.29
CA ALA A 46 -10.70 -5.52 4.13
C ALA A 46 -9.98 -5.73 5.47
N ILE A 47 -8.83 -6.41 5.47
CA ILE A 47 -7.97 -6.51 6.68
C ILE A 47 -7.57 -5.11 7.17
N PHE A 48 -7.43 -4.17 6.22
CA PHE A 48 -7.16 -2.77 6.50
C PHE A 48 -8.21 -2.14 7.44
N GLY A 49 -9.50 -2.46 7.27
CA GLY A 49 -10.58 -1.92 8.09
C GLY A 49 -10.82 -2.67 9.41
N THR A 50 -10.25 -3.86 9.61
CA THR A 50 -10.46 -4.62 10.85
C THR A 50 -9.85 -3.89 12.06
N ILE A 51 -10.73 -3.40 12.94
CA ILE A 51 -10.40 -2.63 14.16
C ILE A 51 -10.08 -3.55 15.35
N ASN A 52 -10.73 -4.71 15.43
CA ASN A 52 -10.45 -5.69 16.48
C ASN A 52 -9.04 -6.26 16.28
N ILE A 53 -8.18 -6.11 17.30
CA ILE A 53 -6.76 -6.48 17.22
C ILE A 53 -6.57 -7.98 17.03
N GLN A 54 -7.35 -8.81 17.71
CA GLN A 54 -7.24 -10.28 17.62
C GLN A 54 -7.70 -10.77 16.24
N GLU A 55 -8.81 -10.24 15.73
CA GLU A 55 -9.30 -10.55 14.40
C GLU A 55 -8.32 -10.09 13.31
N ALA A 56 -7.80 -8.86 13.41
CA ALA A 56 -6.80 -8.34 12.48
C ALA A 56 -5.53 -9.20 12.48
N HIS A 57 -5.09 -9.65 13.66
CA HIS A 57 -3.95 -10.56 13.80
C HIS A 57 -4.23 -11.91 13.13
N ALA A 58 -5.37 -12.55 13.45
CA ALA A 58 -5.74 -13.84 12.87
C ALA A 58 -5.80 -13.79 11.33
N ARG A 59 -6.41 -12.74 10.78
CA ARG A 59 -6.45 -12.53 9.32
C ARG A 59 -5.05 -12.31 8.74
N ARG A 60 -4.22 -11.48 9.37
CA ARG A 60 -2.84 -11.22 8.90
C ARG A 60 -2.00 -12.49 8.83
N VAL A 61 -2.11 -13.38 9.83
CA VAL A 61 -1.33 -14.62 9.87
C VAL A 61 -1.61 -15.51 8.64
N VAL A 62 -2.86 -15.55 8.17
CA VAL A 62 -3.23 -16.31 6.96
C VAL A 62 -2.51 -15.79 5.71
N PHE A 63 -2.33 -14.47 5.57
CA PHE A 63 -1.66 -13.88 4.41
C PHE A 63 -0.13 -13.81 4.52
N ALA A 64 0.42 -13.87 5.74
CA ALA A 64 1.85 -13.68 5.97
C ALA A 64 2.79 -14.57 5.13
N PRO A 65 2.49 -15.86 4.85
CA PRO A 65 3.36 -16.71 4.03
C PRO A 65 3.57 -16.19 2.61
N TYR A 66 2.53 -15.62 2.00
CA TYR A 66 2.60 -15.03 0.66
C TYR A 66 3.58 -13.86 0.62
N PHE A 67 3.65 -13.07 1.69
CA PHE A 67 4.55 -11.91 1.81
C PHE A 67 5.87 -12.22 2.55
N SER A 68 6.27 -13.48 2.62
CA SER A 68 7.57 -13.88 3.19
C SER A 68 8.73 -13.40 2.31
N LYS A 69 9.93 -13.23 2.88
CA LYS A 69 11.14 -12.87 2.10
C LYS A 69 11.38 -13.82 0.92
N GLN A 70 11.12 -15.11 1.10
CA GLN A 70 11.27 -16.11 0.05
C GLN A 70 10.24 -15.91 -1.06
N ALA A 71 8.97 -15.72 -0.71
CA ALA A 71 7.92 -15.50 -1.68
C ALA A 71 8.12 -14.18 -2.45
N VAL A 72 8.53 -13.11 -1.77
CA VAL A 72 8.87 -11.82 -2.41
C VAL A 72 10.05 -11.97 -3.39
N ARG A 73 11.10 -12.74 -3.04
CA ARG A 73 12.22 -12.99 -3.96
C ARG A 73 11.80 -13.71 -5.24
N LYS A 74 10.81 -14.61 -5.17
CA LYS A 74 10.26 -15.26 -6.36
C LYS A 74 9.60 -14.27 -7.32
N LEU A 75 9.23 -13.07 -6.87
CA LEU A 75 8.63 -12.02 -7.69
C LEU A 75 9.65 -11.20 -8.48
N GLU A 76 10.95 -11.39 -8.23
CA GLU A 76 11.98 -10.59 -8.90
C GLU A 76 11.83 -10.62 -10.43
N GLY A 77 11.66 -11.81 -11.02
CA GLY A 77 11.45 -11.94 -12.48
C GLY A 77 10.19 -11.21 -12.97
N LEU A 78 9.08 -11.28 -12.22
CA LEU A 78 7.85 -10.56 -12.53
C LEU A 78 8.09 -9.04 -12.51
N VAL A 79 8.67 -8.52 -11.43
CA VAL A 79 8.96 -7.08 -11.30
C VAL A 79 9.90 -6.60 -12.40
N GLN A 80 10.96 -7.35 -12.70
CA GLN A 80 11.91 -7.03 -13.76
C GLN A 80 11.22 -7.00 -15.14
N SER A 81 10.40 -8.00 -15.46
CA SER A 81 9.66 -8.01 -16.74
C SER A 81 8.74 -6.80 -16.91
N LYS A 82 8.04 -6.38 -15.84
CA LYS A 82 7.19 -5.18 -15.87
C LYS A 82 8.02 -3.91 -15.95
N ALA A 83 9.21 -3.89 -15.34
CA ALA A 83 10.12 -2.75 -15.38
C ALA A 83 10.70 -2.57 -16.79
N THR A 84 11.16 -3.65 -17.42
CA THR A 84 11.59 -3.65 -18.83
C THR A 84 10.48 -3.12 -19.73
N ARG A 85 9.26 -3.67 -19.62
CA ARG A 85 8.11 -3.17 -20.40
C ARG A 85 7.84 -1.69 -20.16
N PHE A 86 7.95 -1.22 -18.92
CA PHE A 86 7.74 0.18 -18.61
C PHE A 86 8.80 1.07 -19.27
N LEU A 87 10.09 0.67 -19.22
CA LEU A 87 11.17 1.39 -19.87
C LEU A 87 11.02 1.42 -21.40
N ASP A 88 10.62 0.31 -22.02
CA ASP A 88 10.35 0.26 -23.45
C ASP A 88 9.23 1.23 -23.82
N ARG A 89 8.14 1.26 -23.05
CA ARG A 89 7.03 2.20 -23.26
C ARG A 89 7.43 3.66 -23.07
N LEU A 90 8.33 3.95 -22.13
CA LEU A 90 8.87 5.31 -21.97
C LEU A 90 9.68 5.74 -23.21
N GLN A 91 10.44 4.81 -23.80
CA GLN A 91 11.17 5.07 -25.04
C GLN A 91 10.23 5.30 -26.23
N ASP A 92 9.16 4.51 -26.34
CA ASP A 92 8.17 4.62 -27.41
C ASP A 92 7.41 5.95 -27.40
N ILE A 93 6.99 6.41 -26.21
CA ILE A 93 6.21 7.64 -26.07
C ILE A 93 7.14 8.87 -26.25
N GLY A 94 8.38 8.78 -25.77
CA GLY A 94 9.37 9.84 -25.89
C GLY A 94 9.19 10.96 -24.86
N ALA A 95 8.70 12.12 -25.29
CA ALA A 95 8.56 13.32 -24.47
C ALA A 95 7.13 13.50 -23.94
N ASP A 96 6.94 14.44 -23.00
CA ASP A 96 5.62 14.83 -22.45
C ASP A 96 4.84 13.71 -21.75
N ILE A 97 5.56 12.79 -21.10
CA ILE A 97 4.98 11.66 -20.36
C ILE A 97 4.57 12.06 -18.94
N ASN A 98 3.35 11.70 -18.55
CA ASN A 98 2.97 11.70 -17.14
C ASN A 98 3.58 10.49 -16.42
N ILE A 99 4.82 10.64 -15.96
CA ILE A 99 5.59 9.56 -15.31
C ILE A 99 4.89 9.01 -14.05
N THR A 100 4.15 9.85 -13.32
CA THR A 100 3.37 9.43 -12.15
C THR A 100 2.31 8.40 -12.53
N SER A 101 1.65 8.61 -13.67
CA SER A 101 0.65 7.67 -14.18
C SER A 101 1.30 6.39 -14.70
N GLY A 102 2.46 6.51 -15.35
CA GLY A 102 3.30 5.35 -15.72
C GLY A 102 3.67 4.46 -14.52
N PHE A 103 4.14 5.05 -13.41
CA PHE A 103 4.44 4.30 -12.19
C PHE A 103 3.20 3.65 -11.56
N ARG A 104 2.02 4.29 -11.68
CA ARG A 104 0.75 3.70 -11.24
C ARG A 104 0.38 2.49 -12.09
N CYS A 105 0.50 2.58 -13.41
CA CYS A 105 0.31 1.44 -14.32
C CYS A 105 1.27 0.29 -14.01
N PHE A 106 2.56 0.59 -13.86
CA PHE A 106 3.57 -0.39 -13.45
C PHE A 106 3.20 -1.08 -12.13
N SER A 107 2.84 -0.30 -11.12
CA SER A 107 2.46 -0.84 -9.81
C SER A 107 1.20 -1.69 -9.89
N ALA A 108 0.20 -1.26 -10.66
CA ALA A 108 -1.03 -2.00 -10.88
C ALA A 108 -0.76 -3.36 -11.53
N ASP A 109 0.04 -3.39 -12.61
CA ASP A 109 0.39 -4.63 -13.30
C ASP A 109 1.20 -5.60 -12.41
N VAL A 110 2.12 -5.09 -11.59
CA VAL A 110 2.87 -5.92 -10.63
C VAL A 110 1.95 -6.47 -9.54
N VAL A 111 1.13 -5.61 -8.91
CA VAL A 111 0.26 -5.99 -7.80
C VAL A 111 -0.82 -6.98 -8.25
N THR A 112 -1.42 -6.74 -9.41
CA THR A 112 -2.48 -7.61 -9.93
C THR A 112 -1.94 -8.98 -10.33
N ALA A 113 -0.80 -9.02 -11.03
CA ALA A 113 -0.19 -10.27 -11.44
C ALA A 113 0.20 -11.11 -10.22
N TYR A 114 0.71 -10.47 -9.17
CA TYR A 114 1.07 -11.17 -7.95
C TYR A 114 -0.14 -11.59 -7.09
N SER A 115 -1.15 -10.72 -6.94
CA SER A 115 -2.23 -10.93 -5.96
C SER A 115 -3.38 -11.76 -6.51
N TYR A 116 -3.59 -11.73 -7.83
CA TYR A 116 -4.76 -12.32 -8.49
C TYR A 116 -4.41 -13.23 -9.66
N ASP A 117 -3.12 -13.44 -9.95
CA ASP A 117 -2.67 -14.19 -11.15
C ASP A 117 -3.26 -13.62 -12.46
N THR A 118 -3.55 -12.31 -12.47
CA THR A 118 -4.12 -11.59 -13.61
C THR A 118 -3.35 -10.30 -13.82
N CYS A 119 -3.21 -9.86 -15.07
CA CYS A 119 -2.57 -8.59 -15.38
C CYS A 119 -3.62 -7.64 -15.95
N PHE A 120 -3.66 -6.40 -15.46
CA PHE A 120 -4.52 -5.38 -16.05
C PHE A 120 -3.99 -4.87 -17.39
N ASP A 121 -2.71 -5.13 -17.68
CA ASP A 121 -2.01 -4.66 -18.87
C ASP A 121 -2.07 -3.13 -18.99
N ALA A 122 -2.06 -2.44 -17.85
CA ALA A 122 -2.15 -0.99 -17.73
C ALA A 122 -0.94 -0.29 -18.36
N LEU A 123 0.23 -0.95 -18.41
CA LEU A 123 1.40 -0.45 -19.14
C LEU A 123 1.21 -0.39 -20.66
N SER A 124 0.24 -1.12 -21.21
CA SER A 124 -0.09 -1.08 -22.64
C SER A 124 -0.84 0.18 -23.03
N HIS A 125 -1.40 0.91 -22.06
CA HIS A 125 -2.21 2.08 -22.36
C HIS A 125 -1.33 3.17 -23.01
N PRO A 126 -1.75 3.78 -24.14
CA PRO A 126 -0.94 4.75 -24.87
C PRO A 126 -0.37 5.87 -23.99
N ASN A 127 -1.18 6.38 -23.07
CA ASN A 127 -0.86 7.52 -22.21
C ASN A 127 -0.76 7.19 -20.71
N PHE A 128 -0.67 5.90 -20.34
CA PHE A 128 -0.70 5.44 -18.95
C PHE A 128 -1.87 5.96 -18.09
N ALA A 129 -3.01 6.28 -18.70
CA ALA A 129 -4.18 6.80 -18.01
C ALA A 129 -5.40 5.97 -18.42
N PRO A 130 -6.38 5.70 -17.54
CA PRO A 130 -7.67 5.18 -18.00
C PRO A 130 -8.36 6.20 -18.93
N ASP A 131 -9.15 5.69 -19.87
CA ASP A 131 -10.04 6.51 -20.72
C ASP A 131 -10.98 7.42 -19.91
#